data_AF-A0A2P5VYQ0-F1
#
_entry.id   AF-A0A2P5VYQ0-F1
#
_cell.length_a   1.000
_cell.length_b   1.000
_cell.length_c   1.000
_cell.angle_alpha   90.00
_cell.angle_beta   90.00
_cell.angle_gamma   90.00
#
_symmetry.space_group_name_H-M   'P 1'
#
loop_
_entity.id
_entity.type
_entity.pdbx_description
1 polymer ?
#
loop_
_entity_poly.entity_id
_entity_poly.type
_entity_poly.pdbx_seq_one_letter_code
_entity_poly.pdbx_strand_id
1 'polypeptide(L)'
;MNGPVEGVQSGSFFVIGAYKYVSELWRKKQSDVMRFLQRVRCWEYRQHPSIVRVNHPTRPDKARRLGYKAKQDSTYKYFEVILVDVAHNAIRNDPRINWICNPVHKHRELRGLTSAGKKNRGLHGKGHLHHKNRPSRRATWKRNNTLSLRRYR
;
A
#
# COMPACT_ATOMS: atom_id res chain seq x y z
N MET A 1 63.25 4.75 1.78
CA MET A 1 62.24 3.69 1.59
C MET A 1 60.99 4.10 2.34
N ASN A 2 60.07 4.82 1.69
CA ASN A 2 58.78 5.19 2.27
C ASN A 2 57.71 4.51 1.41
N GLY A 3 57.23 3.35 1.85
CA GLY A 3 56.15 2.62 1.18
C GLY A 3 54.82 3.38 1.30
N PRO A 4 53.87 3.17 0.38
CA PRO A 4 52.55 3.78 0.47
C PRO A 4 51.78 3.14 1.62
N VAL A 5 51.24 3.97 2.51
CA VAL A 5 50.27 3.56 3.53
C VAL A 5 48.97 3.18 2.80
N GLU A 6 48.68 1.88 2.73
CA GLU A 6 47.40 1.38 2.23
C GLU A 6 46.28 1.87 3.15
N GLY A 7 45.42 2.73 2.60
CA GLY A 7 44.19 3.15 3.24
C GLY A 7 43.29 1.94 3.46
N VAL A 8 43.18 1.51 4.71
CA VAL A 8 42.12 0.59 5.16
C VAL A 8 40.79 1.23 4.81
N GLN A 9 40.16 0.80 3.72
CA GLN A 9 38.77 1.12 3.45
C GLN A 9 37.95 0.53 4.59
N SER A 10 37.52 1.38 5.51
CA SER A 10 36.56 1.01 6.55
C SER A 10 35.28 0.58 5.84
N GLY A 11 35.15 -0.72 5.61
CA GLY A 11 33.90 -1.34 5.18
C GLY A 11 32.84 -0.96 6.20
N SER A 12 31.90 -0.12 5.78
CA SER A 12 30.70 0.16 6.53
C SER A 12 29.96 -1.15 6.67
N PHE A 13 30.12 -1.83 7.81
CA PHE A 13 29.22 -2.88 8.25
C PHE A 13 27.86 -2.22 8.42
N PHE A 14 27.06 -2.20 7.35
CA PHE A 14 25.67 -1.78 7.41
C PHE A 14 24.95 -2.71 8.38
N VAL A 15 24.68 -2.25 9.60
CA VAL A 15 23.81 -2.95 10.54
C VAL A 15 22.42 -3.00 9.92
N ILE A 16 22.09 -4.13 9.33
CA ILE A 16 20.79 -4.34 8.69
C ILE A 16 19.71 -4.36 9.78
N GLY A 17 18.79 -3.39 9.77
CA GLY A 17 17.71 -3.32 10.76
C GLY A 17 16.75 -4.52 10.68
N ALA A 18 16.21 -4.97 11.83
CA ALA A 18 15.35 -6.15 11.96
C ALA A 18 14.20 -6.25 10.91
N TYR A 19 13.62 -5.11 10.51
CA TYR A 19 12.55 -5.06 9.51
C TYR A 19 12.97 -5.49 8.09
N LYS A 20 14.26 -5.37 7.76
CA LYS A 20 14.80 -5.81 6.47
C LYS A 20 14.75 -7.33 6.36
N TYR A 21 15.19 -8.05 7.40
CA TYR A 21 15.10 -9.52 7.46
C TYR A 21 13.66 -10.02 7.34
N VAL A 22 12.72 -9.39 8.06
CA VAL A 22 11.29 -9.71 7.96
C VAL A 22 10.80 -9.48 6.53
N SER A 23 11.14 -8.35 5.90
CA SER A 23 10.74 -8.08 4.52
C SER A 23 11.30 -9.10 3.52
N GLU A 24 12.51 -9.61 3.74
CA GLU A 24 13.15 -10.62 2.89
C GLU A 24 12.52 -12.00 3.04
N LEU A 25 12.23 -12.41 4.27
CA LEU A 25 11.49 -13.65 4.56
C LEU A 25 10.15 -13.67 3.81
N TRP A 26 9.41 -12.56 3.86
CA TRP A 26 8.14 -12.40 3.15
C TRP A 26 8.26 -12.28 1.62
N ARG A 27 9.48 -12.11 1.08
CA ARG A 27 9.74 -12.18 -0.37
C ARG A 27 9.83 -13.63 -0.83
N LYS A 28 10.35 -14.53 0.02
CA LYS A 28 10.48 -15.97 -0.22
C LYS A 28 9.23 -16.75 0.23
N LYS A 29 8.05 -16.39 -0.27
CA LYS A 29 6.76 -16.98 0.17
C LYS A 29 6.60 -18.48 -0.09
N GLN A 30 7.37 -19.02 -1.03
CA GLN A 30 7.32 -20.43 -1.42
C GLN A 30 8.22 -21.34 -0.56
N SER A 31 9.03 -20.79 0.35
CA SER A 31 9.81 -21.62 1.27
C SER A 31 8.92 -22.43 2.20
N ASP A 32 9.41 -23.59 2.67
CA ASP A 32 8.62 -24.50 3.51
C ASP A 32 8.15 -23.84 4.80
N VAL A 33 9.01 -23.05 5.44
CA VAL A 33 8.67 -22.23 6.62
C VAL A 33 7.50 -21.29 6.31
N MET A 34 7.59 -20.54 5.20
CA MET A 34 6.55 -19.57 4.86
C MET A 34 5.25 -20.23 4.41
N ARG A 35 5.32 -21.40 3.77
CA ARG A 35 4.14 -22.19 3.37
C ARG A 35 3.46 -22.81 4.59
N PHE A 36 4.23 -23.35 5.53
CA PHE A 36 3.72 -23.87 6.80
C PHE A 36 2.98 -22.78 7.58
N LEU A 37 3.62 -21.62 7.79
CA LEU A 37 3.02 -20.49 8.50
C LEU A 37 1.76 -19.95 7.80
N GLN A 38 1.75 -19.89 6.46
CA GLN A 38 0.57 -19.47 5.70
C GLN A 38 -0.56 -20.50 5.79
N ARG A 39 -0.26 -21.80 5.82
CA ARG A 39 -1.25 -22.87 5.95
C ARG A 39 -1.98 -22.80 7.29
N VAL A 40 -1.23 -22.71 8.40
CA VAL A 40 -1.81 -22.59 9.74
C VAL A 40 -2.71 -21.35 9.84
N ARG A 41 -2.25 -20.21 9.31
CA ARG A 41 -3.03 -18.96 9.30
C ARG A 41 -4.27 -19.02 8.42
N CYS A 42 -4.18 -19.60 7.23
CA CYS A 42 -5.36 -19.74 6.37
C CYS A 42 -6.41 -20.65 7.02
N TRP A 43 -5.99 -21.70 7.73
CA TRP A 43 -6.92 -22.54 8.50
C TRP A 43 -7.62 -21.75 9.61
N GLU A 44 -6.87 -20.97 10.40
CA GLU A 44 -7.41 -20.08 11.44
C GLU A 44 -8.41 -19.07 10.85
N TYR A 45 -8.08 -18.42 9.73
CA TYR A 45 -8.96 -17.43 9.09
C TYR A 45 -10.27 -18.01 8.56
N ARG A 46 -10.32 -19.31 8.23
CA ARG A 46 -11.57 -19.97 7.81
C ARG A 46 -12.54 -20.18 8.98
N GLN A 47 -12.04 -20.24 10.22
CA GLN A 47 -12.88 -20.43 11.39
C GLN A 47 -13.53 -19.11 11.85
N HIS A 48 -12.99 -17.98 11.41
CA HIS A 48 -13.49 -16.66 11.78
C HIS A 48 -14.55 -16.14 10.81
N PRO A 49 -15.41 -15.20 11.27
CA PRO A 49 -16.31 -14.46 10.40
C PRO A 49 -15.55 -13.69 9.30
N SER A 50 -16.26 -13.30 8.23
CA SER A 50 -15.65 -12.62 7.08
C SER A 50 -14.96 -11.29 7.41
N ILE A 51 -15.35 -10.61 8.49
CA ILE A 51 -14.74 -9.36 8.98
C ILE A 51 -14.44 -9.54 10.47
N VAL A 52 -13.16 -9.38 10.82
CA VAL A 52 -12.68 -9.48 12.21
C VAL A 52 -11.75 -8.32 12.53
N ARG A 53 -11.86 -7.78 13.75
CA ARG A 53 -10.92 -6.78 14.28
C ARG A 53 -9.66 -7.50 14.78
N VAL A 54 -8.50 -7.02 14.36
CA VAL A 54 -7.21 -7.57 14.79
C VAL A 54 -6.52 -6.57 15.73
N ASN A 55 -5.95 -7.07 16.83
CA ASN A 55 -5.25 -6.23 17.82
C ASN A 55 -3.89 -5.74 17.29
N HIS A 56 -3.14 -6.61 16.61
CA HIS A 56 -1.83 -6.29 16.05
C HIS A 56 -1.70 -6.78 14.60
N PRO A 57 -1.08 -6.00 13.70
CA PRO A 57 -0.95 -6.40 12.31
C PRO A 57 -0.07 -7.64 12.20
N THR A 58 -0.51 -8.61 11.42
CA THR A 58 0.25 -9.86 11.18
C THR A 58 1.60 -9.60 10.51
N ARG A 59 1.75 -8.42 9.88
CA ARG A 59 2.95 -7.95 9.20
C ARG A 59 3.29 -6.51 9.60
N PRO A 60 4.00 -6.30 10.72
CA PRO A 60 4.34 -4.96 11.19
C PRO A 60 5.24 -4.20 10.19
N ASP A 61 6.17 -4.89 9.52
CA ASP A 61 7.03 -4.36 8.45
C ASP A 61 6.23 -3.70 7.31
N LYS A 62 5.13 -4.34 6.95
CA LYS A 62 4.32 -3.96 5.79
C LYS A 62 3.24 -2.96 6.16
N ALA A 63 2.62 -3.13 7.32
CA ALA A 63 1.66 -2.20 7.88
C ALA A 63 2.28 -0.80 8.02
N ARG A 64 3.52 -0.72 8.54
CA ARG A 64 4.29 0.52 8.62
C ARG A 64 4.64 1.11 7.26
N ARG A 65 4.96 0.25 6.28
CA ARG A 65 5.42 0.71 4.97
C ARG A 65 4.30 1.28 4.10
N LEU A 66 3.26 0.51 3.76
CA LEU A 66 2.41 0.89 2.62
C LEU A 66 0.99 0.26 2.61
N GLY A 67 0.48 -0.22 3.74
CA GLY A 67 -0.83 -0.87 3.76
C GLY A 67 -0.90 -2.21 3.01
N TYR A 68 -2.12 -2.78 3.04
CA TYR A 68 -2.53 -4.16 2.78
C TYR A 68 -1.78 -4.96 1.68
N LYS A 69 -1.66 -6.28 1.89
CA LYS A 69 -1.36 -7.26 0.82
C LYS A 69 -2.19 -8.52 1.05
N ALA A 70 -2.68 -9.11 -0.04
CA ALA A 70 -3.44 -10.36 0.02
C ALA A 70 -2.63 -11.50 0.65
N LYS A 71 -3.23 -12.17 1.63
CA LYS A 71 -2.96 -13.57 1.96
C LYS A 71 -3.97 -14.39 1.16
N GLN A 72 -3.58 -15.55 0.66
CA GLN A 72 -4.42 -16.30 -0.26
C GLN A 72 -4.46 -17.76 0.12
N ASP A 73 -5.64 -18.32 0.00
CA ASP A 73 -5.95 -19.74 -0.01
C ASP A 73 -6.47 -20.12 -1.40
N SER A 74 -6.75 -21.40 -1.65
CA SER A 74 -7.33 -21.83 -2.93
C SER A 74 -8.65 -21.11 -3.24
N THR A 75 -9.51 -20.94 -2.22
CA THR A 75 -10.85 -20.36 -2.36
C THR A 75 -10.92 -18.86 -2.03
N TYR A 76 -10.19 -18.39 -1.02
CA TYR A 76 -10.34 -17.04 -0.48
C TYR A 76 -9.06 -16.21 -0.54
N LYS A 77 -9.23 -14.88 -0.59
CA LYS A 77 -8.14 -13.91 -0.41
C LYS A 77 -8.45 -13.05 0.82
N TYR A 78 -7.56 -13.11 1.80
CA TYR A 78 -7.66 -12.37 3.04
C TYR A 78 -6.82 -11.08 2.97
N PHE A 79 -7.36 -9.99 3.52
CA PHE A 79 -6.73 -8.69 3.53
C PHE A 79 -6.77 -8.08 4.93
N GLU A 80 -5.71 -7.36 5.30
CA GLU A 80 -5.70 -6.51 6.50
C GLU A 80 -5.88 -5.06 6.09
N VAL A 81 -6.98 -4.45 6.54
CA VAL A 81 -7.30 -3.06 6.26
C VAL A 81 -6.90 -2.21 7.46
N ILE A 82 -6.11 -1.17 7.23
CA ILE A 82 -5.74 -0.19 8.25
C ILE A 82 -6.83 0.89 8.26
N LEU A 83 -7.49 1.04 9.40
CA LEU A 83 -8.48 2.07 9.67
C LEU A 83 -7.92 3.04 10.69
N VAL A 84 -8.44 4.28 10.68
CA VAL A 84 -8.02 5.35 11.58
C VAL A 84 -9.29 5.96 12.16
N ASP A 85 -9.29 6.18 13.48
CA ASP A 85 -10.36 6.92 14.14
C ASP A 85 -10.12 8.43 14.00
N VAL A 86 -11.05 9.11 13.34
CA VAL A 86 -10.99 10.55 13.07
C VAL A 86 -11.29 11.39 14.31
N ALA A 87 -12.03 10.85 15.27
CA ALA A 87 -12.41 11.54 16.50
C ALA A 87 -11.29 11.52 17.56
N HIS A 88 -10.28 10.66 17.39
CA HIS A 88 -9.24 10.48 18.38
C HIS A 88 -8.20 11.62 18.36
N ASN A 89 -7.92 12.21 19.53
CA ASN A 89 -7.02 13.37 19.67
C ASN A 89 -5.60 13.09 19.15
N ALA A 90 -5.05 11.89 19.33
CA ALA A 90 -3.71 11.58 18.82
C ALA A 90 -3.62 11.65 17.29
N ILE A 91 -4.73 11.39 16.58
CA ILE A 91 -4.80 11.51 15.12
C ILE A 91 -4.98 12.96 14.70
N ARG A 92 -5.82 13.71 15.42
CA ARG A 92 -6.10 15.12 15.12
C ARG A 92 -4.88 16.02 15.34
N ASN A 93 -4.10 15.72 16.37
CA ASN A 93 -2.94 16.50 16.78
C ASN A 93 -1.66 16.14 15.99
N ASP A 94 -1.59 14.96 15.38
CA ASP A 94 -0.41 14.55 14.59
C ASP A 94 -0.45 15.17 13.17
N PRO A 95 0.49 16.10 12.84
CA PRO A 95 0.50 16.80 11.55
C PRO A 95 0.77 15.88 10.35
N ARG A 96 1.24 14.64 10.56
CA ARG A 96 1.52 13.68 9.47
C ARG A 96 0.25 13.01 8.96
N ILE A 97 -0.75 12.84 9.81
CA ILE A 97 -1.96 12.05 9.51
C ILE A 97 -3.26 12.84 9.62
N ASN A 98 -3.29 13.96 10.35
CA ASN A 98 -4.50 14.75 10.61
C ASN A 98 -5.23 15.21 9.34
N TRP A 99 -4.57 15.24 8.17
CA TRP A 99 -5.21 15.47 6.88
C TRP A 99 -6.41 14.54 6.66
N ILE A 100 -6.38 13.31 7.17
CA ILE A 100 -7.47 12.33 7.01
C ILE A 100 -8.74 12.72 7.76
N CYS A 101 -8.64 13.59 8.76
CA CYS A 101 -9.77 14.05 9.57
C CYS A 101 -10.69 15.04 8.82
N ASN A 102 -10.23 15.62 7.71
CA ASN A 102 -11.05 16.56 6.93
C ASN A 102 -12.24 15.84 6.27
N PRO A 103 -13.42 16.49 6.18
CA PRO A 103 -14.64 15.84 5.66
C PRO A 103 -14.52 15.35 4.21
N VAL A 104 -13.64 15.95 3.41
CA VAL A 104 -13.36 15.53 2.02
C VAL A 104 -12.73 14.13 1.92
N HIS A 105 -12.23 13.57 3.02
CA HIS A 105 -11.58 12.26 3.09
C HIS A 105 -12.49 11.16 3.65
N LYS A 106 -13.79 11.41 3.80
CA LYS A 106 -14.79 10.36 4.05
C LYS A 106 -14.87 9.38 2.88
N HIS A 107 -15.10 8.10 3.18
CA HIS A 107 -15.36 7.04 2.19
C HIS A 107 -14.39 7.01 0.99
N ARG A 108 -13.08 7.03 1.26
CA ARG A 108 -12.04 7.00 0.20
C ARG A 108 -12.01 5.67 -0.54
N GLU A 109 -12.37 4.60 0.15
CA GLU A 109 -12.55 3.24 -0.36
C GLU A 109 -13.63 3.19 -1.45
N LEU A 110 -14.81 3.75 -1.18
CA LEU A 110 -15.93 3.77 -2.13
C LEU A 110 -15.62 4.63 -3.37
N ARG A 111 -14.84 5.71 -3.21
CA ARG A 111 -14.46 6.61 -4.31
C ARG A 111 -13.19 6.16 -5.06
N GLY A 112 -12.61 5.02 -4.70
CA GLY A 112 -11.40 4.50 -5.34
C GLY A 112 -10.18 5.41 -5.19
N LEU A 113 -10.03 6.06 -4.03
CA LEU A 113 -8.89 6.92 -3.69
C LEU A 113 -7.81 6.21 -2.86
N THR A 114 -8.07 4.98 -2.45
CA THR A 114 -7.08 4.06 -1.87
C THR A 114 -6.04 3.64 -2.93
N SER A 115 -4.90 3.07 -2.51
CA SER A 115 -3.91 2.55 -3.47
C SER A 115 -4.52 1.47 -4.39
N ALA A 116 -5.39 0.61 -3.86
CA ALA A 116 -6.18 -0.36 -4.63
C ALA A 116 -6.99 0.32 -5.74
N GLY A 117 -7.77 1.33 -5.36
CA GLY A 117 -8.64 2.07 -6.27
C GLY A 117 -7.84 2.81 -7.34
N LYS A 118 -6.73 3.46 -6.96
CA LYS A 118 -5.83 4.13 -7.91
C LYS A 118 -5.20 3.16 -8.90
N LYS A 119 -4.81 1.95 -8.46
CA LYS A 119 -4.31 0.89 -9.34
C LYS A 119 -5.37 0.46 -10.35
N ASN A 120 -6.58 0.15 -9.89
CA ASN A 120 -7.69 -0.25 -10.76
C ASN A 120 -8.07 0.84 -11.78
N ARG A 121 -8.01 2.11 -11.36
CA ARG A 121 -8.26 3.27 -12.23
C ARG A 121 -7.12 3.57 -13.22
N GLY A 122 -6.02 2.81 -13.20
CA GLY A 122 -4.87 3.01 -14.07
C GLY A 122 -4.11 4.31 -13.81
N LEU A 123 -4.14 4.81 -12.56
CA LEU A 123 -3.53 6.08 -12.16
C LEU A 123 -2.09 5.94 -11.65
N HIS A 124 -1.58 4.72 -11.49
CA HIS A 124 -0.19 4.49 -11.08
C HIS A 124 0.82 4.83 -12.19
N GLY A 125 0.50 4.54 -13.45
CA GLY A 125 1.36 4.89 -14.58
C GLY A 125 1.09 6.32 -15.09
N LYS A 126 2.11 6.98 -15.63
CA LYS A 126 2.07 8.33 -16.21
C LYS A 126 2.53 8.27 -17.67
N GLY A 127 2.31 9.34 -18.43
CA GLY A 127 2.73 9.44 -19.84
C GLY A 127 1.66 9.04 -20.85
N HIS A 128 2.06 8.86 -22.11
CA HIS A 128 1.17 8.70 -23.26
C HIS A 128 0.19 7.52 -23.11
N LEU A 129 0.59 6.41 -22.48
CA LEU A 129 -0.30 5.26 -22.24
C LEU A 129 -1.44 5.55 -21.25
N HIS A 130 -1.36 6.64 -20.48
CA HIS A 130 -2.30 6.94 -19.39
C HIS A 130 -3.05 8.26 -19.57
N HIS A 131 -2.96 8.90 -20.74
CA HIS A 131 -3.63 10.19 -21.00
C HIS A 131 -5.16 10.09 -20.88
N LYS A 132 -5.76 8.96 -21.32
CA LYS A 132 -7.21 8.73 -21.24
C LYS A 132 -7.73 8.48 -19.83
N ASN A 133 -6.85 8.23 -18.85
CA ASN A 133 -7.25 7.90 -17.49
C ASN A 133 -7.33 9.12 -16.56
N ARG A 134 -6.89 10.30 -17.00
CA ARG A 134 -6.77 11.51 -16.15
C ARG A 134 -7.69 12.65 -16.59
N PRO A 135 -8.46 13.29 -15.68
CA PRO A 135 -8.55 13.02 -14.23
C PRO A 135 -9.37 11.76 -13.90
N SER A 136 -10.25 11.35 -14.80
CA SER A 136 -10.94 10.06 -14.83
C SER A 136 -11.29 9.70 -16.28
N ARG A 137 -11.50 8.41 -16.57
CA ARG A 137 -11.91 7.96 -17.91
C ARG A 137 -13.18 8.65 -18.39
N ARG A 138 -14.19 8.76 -17.53
CA ARG A 138 -15.46 9.46 -17.84
C ARG A 138 -15.26 10.95 -18.08
N ALA A 139 -14.43 11.62 -17.27
CA ALA A 139 -14.15 13.04 -17.47
C ALA A 139 -13.47 13.30 -18.81
N THR A 140 -12.51 12.44 -19.20
CA THR A 140 -11.85 12.57 -20.51
C THR A 140 -12.77 12.23 -21.66
N TRP A 141 -13.58 11.18 -21.55
CA TRP A 141 -14.61 10.88 -22.56
C TRP A 141 -15.57 12.05 -22.72
N LYS A 142 -16.08 12.63 -21.63
CA LYS A 142 -16.96 13.80 -21.68
C LYS A 142 -16.27 14.97 -22.39
N ARG A 143 -15.04 15.33 -22.00
CA ARG A 143 -14.28 16.41 -22.64
C ARG A 143 -14.14 16.22 -24.16
N ASN A 144 -13.85 15.00 -24.59
CA ASN A 144 -13.56 14.70 -25.99
C ASN A 144 -14.84 14.57 -26.85
N ASN A 145 -15.99 14.29 -26.24
CA ASN A 145 -17.27 14.10 -26.95
C ASN A 145 -18.26 15.25 -26.73
N THR A 146 -17.95 16.21 -25.85
CA THR A 146 -18.77 17.42 -25.69
C THR A 146 -18.58 18.34 -26.90
N LEU A 147 -19.68 18.64 -27.59
CA LEU A 147 -19.72 19.65 -28.64
C LEU A 147 -19.35 21.03 -28.08
N SER A 148 -18.38 21.69 -28.70
CA SER A 148 -17.95 23.04 -28.32
C SER A 148 -18.58 24.06 -29.27
N LEU A 149 -19.59 24.80 -28.78
CA LEU A 149 -20.23 25.89 -29.49
C LEU A 149 -19.64 27.22 -29.02
N ARG A 150 -18.69 27.76 -29.78
CA ARG A 150 -18.11 29.08 -29.51
C ARG A 150 -19.07 30.18 -29.96
N ARG A 151 -19.15 31.28 -29.21
CA ARG A 151 -20.00 32.45 -29.52
C ARG A 151 -19.62 33.08 -30.85
N TYR A 152 -18.32 33.16 -31.13
CA TYR A 152 -17.76 33.62 -32.40
C TYR A 152 -16.82 32.54 -32.92
N ARG A 153 -16.77 32.36 -34.24
CA ARG A 153 -15.91 31.41 -34.94
C ARG A 153 -14.87 32.15 -35.75
#